data_AF-A0A6I9NYV6-F1
#
_entry.id   AF-A0A6I9NYV6-F1
#
_cell.length_a   1.000
_cell.length_b   1.000
_cell.length_c   1.000
_cell.angle_alpha   90.00
_cell.angle_beta   90.00
_cell.angle_gamma   90.00
#
_symmetry.space_group_name_H-M   'P 1'
#
loop_
_entity.id
_entity.type
_entity.pdbx_description
1 polymer ?
#
loop_
_entity_poly.entity_id
_entity_poly.type
_entity_poly.pdbx_seq_one_letter_code
_entity_poly.pdbx_strand_id
1 'polypeptide(L)'
;MKLYSFLQNEPPLNPLLASFFSKVLSILIGRKPEQIVDFLRKREDFVDLMIKHIGTSAIMDLLLRMLTCIEPQQLRQDVLNWLNEEKVIQRLVDMVQPSQDEDVSFSHTSLFLPIANWRFKSPGLFMNH
;
A
#
# COMPACT_ATOMS: atom_id res chain seq x y z
N MET A 1 -13.57 -8.34 13.10
CA MET A 1 -12.13 -8.68 13.23
C MET A 1 -11.39 -7.47 13.78
N LYS A 2 -10.84 -7.53 15.01
CA LYS A 2 -10.17 -6.38 15.68
C LYS A 2 -8.91 -5.86 14.96
N LEU A 3 -8.33 -6.65 14.05
CA LEU A 3 -7.20 -6.23 13.21
C LEU A 3 -7.62 -5.17 12.20
N TYR A 4 -8.86 -5.23 11.70
CA TYR A 4 -9.33 -4.30 10.69
C TYR A 4 -9.56 -2.89 11.24
N SER A 5 -10.10 -2.79 12.46
CA SER A 5 -10.29 -1.51 13.16
C SER A 5 -9.00 -0.75 13.41
N PHE A 6 -7.84 -1.40 13.30
CA PHE A 6 -6.55 -0.72 13.36
C PHE A 6 -6.38 0.27 12.20
N LEU A 7 -6.79 -0.12 10.98
CA LEU A 7 -6.70 0.73 9.79
C LEU A 7 -7.71 1.87 9.82
N GLN A 8 -8.82 1.74 10.55
CA GLN A 8 -9.84 2.77 10.68
C GLN A 8 -9.40 3.96 11.55
N ASN A 9 -8.29 3.84 12.29
CA ASN A 9 -7.76 4.95 13.08
C ASN A 9 -7.27 6.09 12.17
N GLU A 10 -7.28 7.30 12.71
CA GLU A 10 -6.67 8.46 12.06
C GLU A 10 -5.14 8.27 11.96
N PRO A 11 -4.52 8.63 10.82
CA PRO A 11 -3.07 8.65 10.69
C PRO A 11 -2.44 9.69 11.65
N PRO A 12 -1.20 9.49 12.11
CA PRO A 12 -0.34 8.34 11.82
C PRO A 12 -0.66 7.11 12.68
N LEU A 13 -0.56 5.92 12.08
CA LEU A 13 -0.66 4.66 12.83
C LEU A 13 0.55 4.48 13.74
N ASN A 14 0.35 3.81 14.88
CA ASN A 14 1.46 3.42 15.74
C ASN A 14 2.39 2.45 14.97
N PRO A 15 3.68 2.77 14.76
CA PRO A 15 4.58 1.99 13.92
C PRO A 15 4.83 0.57 14.45
N LEU A 16 4.78 0.35 15.77
CA LEU A 16 4.89 -0.98 16.37
C LEU A 16 3.67 -1.83 16.03
N LEU A 17 2.47 -1.27 16.19
CA LEU A 17 1.23 -1.94 15.85
C LEU A 17 1.09 -2.15 14.34
N ALA A 18 1.54 -1.20 13.52
CA ALA A 18 1.54 -1.32 12.07
C ALA A 18 2.47 -2.44 11.60
N SER A 19 3.65 -2.56 12.21
CA SER A 19 4.58 -3.66 11.96
C SER A 19 3.98 -5.01 12.35
N PHE A 20 3.32 -5.07 13.51
CA PHE A 20 2.61 -6.27 13.96
C PHE A 20 1.46 -6.64 13.01
N PHE A 21 0.62 -5.67 12.65
CA PHE A 21 -0.48 -5.84 11.71
C PHE A 21 0.03 -6.37 10.36
N SER A 22 1.03 -5.69 9.77
CA SER A 22 1.66 -6.10 8.51
C SER A 22 2.22 -7.52 8.60
N LYS A 23 2.94 -7.84 9.69
CA LYS A 23 3.50 -9.19 9.90
C LYS A 23 2.42 -10.25 10.00
N VAL A 24 1.35 -10.01 10.77
CA VAL A 24 0.23 -10.95 10.92
C VAL A 24 -0.48 -11.15 9.59
N LEU A 25 -0.86 -10.08 8.90
CA LEU A 25 -1.57 -10.19 7.62
C LEU A 25 -0.71 -10.91 6.58
N SER A 26 0.59 -10.66 6.57
CA SER A 26 1.54 -11.34 5.68
C SER A 26 1.65 -12.83 5.94
N ILE A 27 1.66 -13.26 7.21
CA ILE A 27 1.64 -14.67 7.57
C ILE A 27 0.31 -15.31 7.16
N LEU A 28 -0.81 -14.60 7.33
CA LEU A 28 -2.13 -15.07 6.94
C LEU A 28 -2.24 -15.26 5.41
N ILE A 29 -1.75 -14.28 4.64
CA ILE A 29 -1.65 -14.36 3.19
C ILE A 29 -0.78 -15.56 2.79
N GLY A 30 0.38 -15.75 3.43
CA GLY A 30 1.24 -16.90 3.12
C GLY A 30 0.63 -18.27 3.46
N ARG A 31 -0.31 -18.34 4.41
CA ARG A 31 -0.96 -19.60 4.80
C ARG A 31 -2.23 -19.90 4.01
N LYS A 32 -3.06 -18.89 3.76
CA LYS A 32 -4.37 -19.00 3.11
C LYS A 32 -4.64 -17.78 2.23
N PRO A 33 -3.90 -17.61 1.12
CA PRO A 33 -3.94 -16.39 0.34
C PRO A 33 -5.33 -16.14 -0.25
N GLU A 34 -6.00 -17.16 -0.79
CA GLU A 34 -7.35 -17.04 -1.37
C GLU A 34 -8.38 -16.53 -0.37
N GLN A 35 -8.46 -17.13 0.83
CA GLN A 35 -9.44 -16.74 1.85
C GLN A 35 -9.19 -15.33 2.38
N ILE A 36 -7.93 -14.94 2.51
CA ILE A 36 -7.56 -13.62 3.01
C ILE A 36 -7.81 -12.56 1.94
N VAL A 37 -7.43 -12.81 0.69
CA VAL A 37 -7.69 -11.90 -0.43
C VAL A 37 -9.20 -11.71 -0.62
N ASP A 38 -10.00 -12.79 -0.62
CA ASP A 38 -11.45 -12.68 -0.73
C ASP A 38 -12.06 -11.91 0.46
N PHE A 39 -11.55 -12.12 1.67
CA PHE A 39 -11.95 -11.33 2.84
C PHE A 39 -11.63 -9.83 2.68
N LEU A 40 -10.45 -9.49 2.15
CA LEU A 40 -10.03 -8.10 1.92
C LEU A 40 -10.84 -7.47 0.79
N ARG A 41 -11.10 -8.19 -0.31
CA ARG A 41 -11.89 -7.71 -1.45
C ARG A 41 -13.35 -7.42 -1.07
N LYS A 42 -13.91 -8.16 -0.10
CA LYS A 42 -15.23 -7.88 0.48
C LYS A 42 -15.29 -6.59 1.32
N ARG A 43 -14.17 -5.92 1.54
CA ARG A 43 -14.06 -4.64 2.25
C ARG A 43 -13.73 -3.55 1.25
N GLU A 44 -14.76 -2.84 0.79
CA GLU A 44 -14.63 -1.75 -0.17
C GLU A 44 -13.69 -0.64 0.35
N ASP A 45 -13.70 -0.38 1.66
CA ASP A 45 -12.89 0.64 2.31
C ASP A 45 -11.42 0.20 2.56
N PHE A 46 -11.06 -1.06 2.33
CA PHE A 46 -9.71 -1.54 2.66
C PHE A 46 -8.62 -0.82 1.85
N VAL A 47 -8.84 -0.64 0.55
CA VAL A 47 -7.86 -0.01 -0.33
C VAL A 47 -7.71 1.47 0.00
N ASP A 48 -8.82 2.17 0.25
CA ASP A 48 -8.82 3.55 0.72
C ASP A 48 -8.03 3.71 2.02
N LEU A 49 -8.24 2.82 2.99
CA LEU A 49 -7.52 2.84 4.25
C LEU A 49 -6.03 2.49 4.09
N MET A 50 -5.67 1.56 3.21
CA MET A 50 -4.25 1.29 2.90
C MET A 50 -3.55 2.53 2.34
N ILE A 51 -4.21 3.21 1.39
CA ILE A 51 -3.69 4.43 0.76
C ILE A 51 -3.56 5.54 1.80
N LYS A 52 -4.58 5.75 2.63
CA LYS A 52 -4.56 6.72 3.75
C LYS A 52 -3.33 6.56 4.64
N HIS A 53 -2.88 5.32 4.85
CA HIS A 53 -1.78 4.98 5.76
C HIS A 53 -0.47 4.61 5.06
N ILE A 54 -0.35 4.86 3.74
CA ILE A 54 0.81 4.42 2.94
C ILE A 54 2.13 5.04 3.40
N GLY A 55 2.08 6.22 4.04
CA GLY A 55 3.25 6.87 4.64
C GLY A 55 3.89 6.06 5.78
N THR A 56 3.22 5.02 6.28
CA THR A 56 3.78 4.09 7.28
C THR A 56 4.49 2.94 6.56
N SER A 57 5.81 2.80 6.76
CA SER A 57 6.63 1.78 6.05
C SER A 57 6.07 0.37 6.12
N ALA A 58 5.51 -0.03 7.26
CA ALA A 58 4.92 -1.36 7.42
C ALA A 58 3.69 -1.61 6.52
N ILE A 59 2.91 -0.57 6.21
CA ILE A 59 1.74 -0.63 5.31
C ILE A 59 2.20 -0.67 3.85
N MET A 60 3.18 0.16 3.49
CA MET A 60 3.82 0.09 2.16
C MET A 60 4.40 -1.30 1.90
N ASP A 61 5.15 -1.86 2.86
CA ASP A 61 5.73 -3.20 2.76
C ASP A 61 4.66 -4.28 2.60
N LEU A 62 3.51 -4.10 3.26
CA LEU A 62 2.37 -5.01 3.12
C LEU A 62 1.77 -4.95 1.71
N LEU A 63 1.56 -3.75 1.17
CA LEU A 63 1.06 -3.56 -0.19
C LEU A 63 2.01 -4.19 -1.21
N LEU A 64 3.31 -3.92 -1.10
CA LEU A 64 4.33 -4.54 -1.97
C LEU A 64 4.33 -6.06 -1.87
N ARG A 65 4.13 -6.61 -0.67
CA ARG A 65 4.04 -8.05 -0.47
C ARG A 65 2.78 -8.65 -1.10
N MET A 66 1.65 -7.94 -1.08
CA MET A 66 0.44 -8.37 -1.80
C MET A 66 0.68 -8.41 -3.32
N LEU A 67 1.41 -7.43 -3.85
CA LEU A 67 1.72 -7.34 -5.28
C LEU A 67 2.71 -8.44 -5.74
N THR A 68 3.63 -8.86 -4.88
CA THR A 68 4.79 -9.69 -5.27
C THR A 68 4.80 -11.12 -4.73
N CYS A 69 4.29 -11.34 -3.51
CA CYS A 69 4.47 -12.59 -2.77
C CYS A 69 3.22 -13.48 -2.71
N ILE A 70 2.11 -13.09 -3.36
CA ILE A 70 0.90 -13.93 -3.41
C ILE A 70 1.13 -15.08 -4.38
N GLU A 71 0.82 -16.31 -3.96
CA GLU A 71 0.81 -17.51 -4.80
C GLU A 71 -0.52 -18.25 -4.63
N PRO A 72 -1.04 -18.93 -5.67
CA PRO A 72 -0.46 -19.12 -7.01
C PRO A 72 -0.50 -17.86 -7.90
N GLN A 73 0.24 -17.87 -9.02
CA GLN A 73 0.37 -16.71 -9.93
C GLN A 73 -0.99 -16.17 -10.42
N GLN A 74 -1.98 -17.05 -10.62
CA GLN A 74 -3.33 -16.64 -11.02
C GLN A 74 -3.97 -15.72 -9.97
N LEU A 75 -3.93 -16.11 -8.69
CA LEU A 75 -4.45 -15.30 -7.60
C LEU A 75 -3.72 -13.95 -7.49
N ARG A 76 -2.41 -13.94 -7.75
CA ARG A 76 -1.64 -12.70 -7.80
C ARG A 76 -2.15 -11.78 -8.91
N GLN A 77 -2.41 -12.31 -10.11
CA GLN A 77 -3.00 -11.51 -11.19
C GLN A 77 -4.39 -10.99 -10.81
N ASP A 78 -5.21 -11.80 -10.16
CA ASP A 78 -6.53 -11.37 -9.71
C ASP A 78 -6.45 -10.23 -8.67
N VAL A 79 -5.46 -10.26 -7.79
CA VAL A 79 -5.18 -9.19 -6.82
C VAL A 79 -4.68 -7.93 -7.54
N LEU A 80 -3.77 -8.09 -8.51
CA LEU A 80 -3.26 -6.97 -9.31
C LEU A 80 -4.37 -6.28 -10.09
N ASN A 81 -5.24 -7.04 -10.73
CA ASN A 81 -6.40 -6.52 -11.46
C ASN A 81 -7.34 -5.77 -10.52
N TRP A 82 -7.65 -6.34 -9.35
CA TRP A 82 -8.48 -5.67 -8.35
C TRP A 82 -7.86 -4.35 -7.85
N LEU A 83 -6.57 -4.32 -7.52
CA LEU A 83 -5.90 -3.08 -7.10
C LEU A 83 -5.83 -2.04 -8.24
N ASN A 84 -5.79 -2.49 -9.50
CA ASN A 84 -5.86 -1.62 -10.66
C ASN A 84 -7.26 -1.05 -10.88
N GLU A 85 -8.32 -1.83 -10.68
CA GLU A 85 -9.72 -1.39 -10.69
C GLU A 85 -9.97 -0.30 -9.64
N GLU A 86 -9.38 -0.46 -8.45
CA GLU A 86 -9.39 0.52 -7.36
C GLU A 86 -8.52 1.76 -7.61
N LYS A 87 -7.80 1.79 -8.75
CA LYS A 87 -6.92 2.87 -9.19
C LYS A 87 -5.81 3.18 -8.18
N VAL A 88 -5.29 2.15 -7.49
CA VAL A 88 -4.26 2.30 -6.46
C VAL A 88 -3.03 3.02 -7.00
N ILE A 89 -2.55 2.62 -8.19
CA ILE A 89 -1.37 3.24 -8.81
C ILE A 89 -1.61 4.73 -9.08
N GLN A 90 -2.77 5.09 -9.64
CA GLN A 90 -3.12 6.49 -9.92
C GLN A 90 -3.15 7.30 -8.63
N ARG A 91 -3.85 6.81 -7.60
CA ARG A 91 -3.92 7.48 -6.29
C ARG A 91 -2.55 7.62 -5.63
N LEU A 92 -1.67 6.62 -5.76
CA LEU A 92 -0.29 6.70 -5.28
C LEU A 92 0.51 7.75 -6.05
N VAL A 93 0.36 7.83 -7.38
CA VAL A 93 1.02 8.84 -8.22
C VAL A 93 0.51 10.23 -7.88
N ASP A 94 -0.79 10.42 -7.71
CA ASP A 94 -1.40 11.70 -7.34
C ASP A 94 -0.90 12.20 -5.98
N MET A 95 -0.66 11.30 -5.01
CA MET A 95 -0.03 11.66 -3.73
C MET A 95 1.44 12.05 -3.85
N VAL A 96 2.13 11.62 -4.91
CA VAL A 96 3.56 11.89 -5.14
C VAL A 96 3.75 13.10 -6.04
N GLN A 97 2.78 13.44 -6.90
CA GLN A 97 2.85 14.66 -7.68
C GLN A 97 2.80 15.86 -6.73
N PRO A 98 3.86 16.69 -6.68
CA PRO A 98 3.70 18.01 -6.10
C PRO A 98 2.64 18.69 -6.97
N SER A 99 1.55 19.13 -6.35
CA SER A 99 0.63 20.07 -6.97
C SER A 99 1.49 21.13 -7.67
N GLN A 100 1.29 21.30 -8.97
CA GLN A 100 1.85 22.41 -9.75
C GLN A 100 1.16 23.72 -9.30
N ASP A 101 1.11 23.96 -8.00
CA ASP A 101 0.82 25.24 -7.41
C ASP A 101 2.13 25.69 -6.77
N GLU A 102 2.74 26.63 -7.45
CA GLU A 102 3.80 27.48 -6.94
C GLU A 102 3.44 27.97 -5.52
N ASP A 103 4.45 28.05 -4.65
CA ASP A 103 4.38 28.73 -3.34
C ASP A 103 3.61 28.03 -2.19
N VAL A 104 4.13 26.90 -1.69
CA VAL A 104 4.06 26.66 -0.24
C VAL A 104 5.41 26.18 0.29
N SER A 105 6.13 27.14 0.86
CA SER A 105 7.38 26.96 1.59
C SER A 105 7.19 26.10 2.85
N PHE A 106 8.19 25.25 3.11
CA PHE A 106 8.62 24.74 4.42
C PHE A 106 7.77 23.66 5.13
N SER A 107 8.15 22.38 4.97
CA SER A 107 8.22 21.31 6.02
C SER A 107 8.13 19.84 5.51
N HIS A 108 8.35 19.54 4.23
CA HIS A 108 8.17 18.17 3.68
C HIS A 108 9.47 17.38 3.40
N THR A 109 10.53 17.60 4.17
CA THR A 109 11.83 16.89 3.96
C THR A 109 11.78 15.39 4.34
N SER A 110 10.79 14.94 5.11
CA SER A 110 10.75 13.58 5.69
C SER A 110 10.21 12.48 4.76
N LEU A 111 9.49 12.82 3.69
CA LEU A 111 8.88 11.85 2.77
C LEU A 111 9.65 11.65 1.45
N PHE A 112 10.62 12.52 1.16
CA PHE A 112 11.40 12.45 -0.07
C PHE A 112 12.39 11.26 -0.10
N LEU A 113 12.97 10.91 1.05
CA LEU A 113 14.02 9.88 1.10
C LEU A 113 13.52 8.45 0.81
N PRO A 114 12.38 7.98 1.36
CA PRO A 114 11.89 6.63 1.08
C PRO A 114 11.49 6.43 -0.39
N ILE A 115 10.94 7.47 -1.03
CA ILE A 115 10.39 7.39 -2.39
C ILE A 115 11.50 7.49 -3.45
N ALA A 116 12.51 8.33 -3.23
CA ALA A 116 13.71 8.38 -4.09
C ALA A 116 14.42 7.02 -4.14
N ASN A 117 14.47 6.31 -3.01
CA ASN A 117 15.03 4.97 -2.94
C ASN A 117 14.23 3.94 -3.76
N TRP A 118 12.90 4.10 -3.84
CA TRP A 118 12.03 3.21 -4.61
C TRP A 118 12.20 3.40 -6.13
N ARG A 119 12.34 4.64 -6.59
CA ARG A 119 12.59 4.98 -8.00
C ARG A 119 13.92 4.43 -8.53
N PHE A 120 14.95 4.36 -7.67
CA PHE A 120 16.24 3.75 -8.03
C PHE A 120 16.16 2.23 -8.13
N LYS A 121 15.27 1.60 -7.36
CA LYS A 121 15.18 0.14 -7.25
C LYS A 121 14.30 -0.51 -8.32
N SER A 122 13.46 0.25 -9.03
CA SER A 122 12.59 -0.28 -10.09
C SER A 122 12.44 0.68 -11.27
N PRO A 123 13.47 0.84 -12.12
CA PRO A 123 13.46 1.78 -13.24
C PRO A 123 12.43 1.44 -14.33
N GLY A 124 12.15 0.14 -14.53
CA GLY A 124 11.30 -0.36 -15.63
C GLY A 124 9.79 -0.06 -15.49
N LEU A 125 9.34 0.45 -14.35
CA LEU A 125 7.94 0.80 -14.10
C LEU A 125 7.58 2.24 -14.53
N PHE A 126 8.57 3.07 -14.85
CA PHE A 126 8.37 4.50 -15.13
C PHE A 126 8.69 4.92 -16.58
N MET A 127 8.98 3.98 -17.48
CA MET A 127 9.38 4.28 -18.87
C MET A 127 8.28 4.15 -19.92
N ASN A 128 7.01 3.96 -19.52
CA ASN A 128 5.88 4.05 -20.45
C ASN A 128 4.96 5.22 -20.05
N HIS A 129 5.41 6.44 -20.34
CA HIS A 129 4.54 7.51 -20.85
C HIS A 129 5.34 8.64 -21.46
#